data_AF-A0A9X3W5E2-F1
#
_entry.id   AF-A0A9X3W5E2-F1
#
_cell.length_a   1.000
_cell.length_b   1.000
_cell.length_c   1.000
_cell.angle_alpha   90.00
_cell.angle_beta   90.00
_cell.angle_gamma   90.00
#
_symmetry.space_group_name_H-M   'P 1'
#
loop_
_entity.id
_entity.type
_entity.pdbx_description
1 polymer ?
#
loop_
_entity_poly.entity_id
_entity_poly.type
_entity_poly.pdbx_seq_one_letter_code
_entity_poly.pdbx_strand_id
1 'polypeptide(L)'
;MTSKDIEKLEQADQLMFNLPNSNIPKEDILKVGQLLKEAGILNDATDLTNIVNAYNQNAQAEIKNALRKKMAATVEFHPAILKQYLYDEDDMIADITKDCLTNFNKYGQIVMRFDDKKAAWKNEKSGEEYRQVFHELDEKRHRIHNDCIDSIAVINRLSSRGGSATTYATWDNPSITDIKKVPRSDIGNAIIEQYLDELVQNDQRILKQIVD
;
A
#
# COMPACT_ATOMS: atom_id res chain seq x y z
N MET A 1 -0.66 -21.02 3.70
CA MET A 1 0.63 -20.44 3.31
C MET A 1 1.56 -20.48 4.53
N THR A 2 2.85 -20.80 4.37
CA THR A 2 3.81 -20.82 5.48
C THR A 2 4.50 -19.46 5.65
N SER A 3 5.20 -19.21 6.76
CA SER A 3 6.01 -17.97 6.92
C SER A 3 7.02 -17.79 5.78
N LYS A 4 7.64 -18.89 5.33
CA LYS A 4 8.61 -18.87 4.22
C LYS A 4 7.98 -18.51 2.88
N ASP A 5 6.70 -18.85 2.67
CA ASP A 5 5.99 -18.45 1.46
C ASP A 5 5.63 -16.98 1.51
N ILE A 6 5.19 -16.50 2.66
CA ILE A 6 4.88 -15.08 2.88
C ILE A 6 6.12 -14.20 2.70
N GLU A 7 7.29 -14.61 3.18
CA GLU A 7 8.55 -13.89 2.94
C GLU A 7 8.90 -13.73 1.45
N LYS A 8 8.54 -14.72 0.61
CA LYS A 8 8.72 -14.60 -0.85
C LYS A 8 7.71 -13.63 -1.44
N LEU A 9 6.47 -13.66 -0.96
CA LEU A 9 5.45 -12.72 -1.38
C LEU A 9 5.85 -11.29 -0.99
N GLU A 10 6.40 -11.06 0.20
CA GLU A 10 6.90 -9.75 0.59
C GLU A 10 8.06 -9.23 -0.28
N GLN A 11 8.90 -10.14 -0.80
CA GLN A 11 9.93 -9.77 -1.78
C GLN A 11 9.31 -9.44 -3.14
N ALA A 12 8.31 -10.22 -3.57
CA ALA A 12 7.59 -9.94 -4.81
C ALA A 12 6.87 -8.59 -4.73
N ASP A 13 6.22 -8.34 -3.61
CA ASP A 13 5.61 -7.08 -3.23
C ASP A 13 6.63 -5.96 -3.42
N GLN A 14 7.77 -6.00 -2.72
CA GLN A 14 8.81 -4.96 -2.82
C GLN A 14 9.30 -4.70 -4.26
N LEU A 15 9.45 -5.73 -5.09
CA LEU A 15 9.84 -5.56 -6.48
C LEU A 15 8.76 -4.83 -7.28
N MET A 16 7.50 -5.24 -7.14
CA MET A 16 6.38 -4.61 -7.84
C MET A 16 6.16 -3.16 -7.36
N PHE A 17 6.35 -2.88 -6.07
CA PHE A 17 6.29 -1.51 -5.54
C PHE A 17 7.35 -0.57 -6.13
N ASN A 18 8.54 -1.10 -6.40
CA ASN A 18 9.64 -0.32 -6.96
C ASN A 18 9.68 -0.36 -8.49
N LEU A 19 8.79 -1.14 -9.12
CA LEU A 19 8.77 -1.35 -10.57
C LEU A 19 8.71 -0.04 -11.38
N PRO A 20 7.95 1.00 -10.99
CA PRO A 20 7.94 2.29 -11.70
C PRO A 20 9.31 2.98 -11.77
N ASN A 21 10.20 2.67 -10.82
CA ASN A 21 11.53 3.25 -10.69
C ASN A 21 12.63 2.25 -11.08
N SER A 22 12.27 1.06 -11.59
CA SER A 22 13.23 0.03 -11.95
C SER A 22 13.96 0.37 -13.25
N ASN A 23 15.27 0.13 -13.26
CA ASN A 23 16.10 0.20 -14.46
C ASN A 23 16.14 -1.13 -15.23
N ILE A 24 15.60 -2.21 -14.66
CA ILE A 24 15.57 -3.58 -15.21
C ILE A 24 14.17 -4.21 -15.03
N PRO A 25 13.10 -3.53 -15.45
CA PRO A 25 11.74 -3.90 -15.06
C PRO A 25 11.31 -5.27 -15.61
N LYS A 26 11.89 -5.73 -16.72
CA LYS A 26 11.63 -7.06 -17.27
C LYS A 26 12.17 -8.15 -16.33
N GLU A 27 13.41 -8.00 -15.89
CA GLU A 27 14.07 -8.92 -14.98
C GLU A 27 13.37 -8.95 -13.61
N ASP A 28 12.94 -7.79 -13.11
CA ASP A 28 12.18 -7.69 -11.87
C ASP A 28 10.84 -8.41 -11.94
N ILE A 29 10.08 -8.26 -13.04
CA ILE A 29 8.83 -9.00 -13.27
C ILE A 29 9.10 -10.51 -13.33
N LEU A 30 10.14 -10.96 -14.05
CA LEU A 30 10.49 -12.38 -14.07
C LEU A 30 10.86 -12.92 -12.68
N LYS A 31 11.55 -12.11 -11.87
CA LYS A 31 11.88 -12.46 -10.49
C LYS A 31 10.63 -12.58 -9.63
N VAL A 32 9.67 -11.68 -9.79
CA VAL A 32 8.34 -11.75 -9.16
C VAL A 32 7.64 -13.06 -9.56
N GLY A 33 7.64 -13.42 -10.84
CA GLY A 33 7.06 -14.67 -11.31
C GLY A 33 7.65 -15.91 -10.62
N GLN A 34 8.97 -15.95 -10.43
CA GLN A 34 9.64 -17.03 -9.72
C GLN A 34 9.24 -17.09 -8.25
N LEU A 35 9.15 -15.94 -7.57
CA LEU A 35 8.72 -15.87 -6.16
C LEU A 35 7.26 -16.32 -5.98
N LEU A 36 6.36 -15.90 -6.88
CA LEU A 36 4.97 -16.34 -6.90
C LEU A 36 4.84 -17.85 -7.14
N LYS A 37 5.67 -18.40 -8.04
CA LYS A 37 5.71 -19.85 -8.29
C LYS A 37 6.17 -20.64 -7.07
N GLU A 38 7.22 -20.19 -6.41
CA GLU A 38 7.72 -20.81 -5.19
C GLU A 38 6.75 -20.69 -4.00
N ALA A 39 5.90 -19.67 -3.98
CA ALA A 39 4.82 -19.51 -3.01
C ALA A 39 3.53 -20.27 -3.39
N GLY A 40 3.50 -20.94 -4.56
CA GLY A 40 2.34 -21.69 -5.04
C GLY A 40 1.19 -20.84 -5.59
N ILE A 41 1.43 -19.57 -5.90
CA ILE A 41 0.43 -18.66 -6.50
C ILE A 41 0.36 -18.83 -8.03
N LEU A 42 1.47 -19.21 -8.66
CA LEU A 42 1.60 -19.30 -10.11
C LEU A 42 2.25 -20.63 -10.51
N ASN A 43 1.84 -21.23 -11.62
CA ASN A 43 2.41 -22.49 -12.11
C ASN A 43 3.56 -22.27 -13.12
N ASP A 44 3.46 -21.22 -13.94
CA ASP A 44 4.42 -20.86 -14.98
C ASP A 44 4.80 -19.38 -14.88
N ALA A 45 6.11 -19.12 -14.86
CA ALA A 45 6.71 -17.81 -14.62
C ALA A 45 7.51 -17.31 -15.84
N THR A 46 7.12 -17.70 -17.05
CA THR A 46 7.82 -17.33 -18.29
C THR A 46 7.18 -16.15 -19.03
N ASP A 47 5.87 -15.94 -18.87
CA ASP A 47 5.13 -14.88 -19.56
C ASP A 47 4.88 -13.68 -18.64
N LEU A 48 5.38 -12.50 -19.05
CA LEU A 48 5.31 -11.26 -18.25
C LEU A 48 3.87 -10.85 -17.95
N THR A 49 2.98 -10.99 -18.92
CA THR A 49 1.56 -10.61 -18.78
C THR A 49 0.87 -11.48 -17.74
N ASN A 50 1.07 -12.80 -17.80
CA ASN A 50 0.54 -13.74 -16.83
C ASN A 50 1.08 -13.48 -15.42
N ILE A 51 2.37 -13.15 -15.29
CA ILE A 51 2.98 -12.82 -13.99
C ILE A 51 2.32 -11.58 -13.39
N VAL A 52 2.26 -10.47 -14.15
CA VAL A 52 1.69 -9.20 -13.68
C VAL A 52 0.21 -9.37 -13.32
N ASN A 53 -0.55 -10.12 -14.12
CA ASN A 53 -1.96 -10.39 -13.83
C ASN A 53 -2.14 -11.24 -12.58
N ALA A 54 -1.34 -12.29 -12.40
CA ALA A 54 -1.41 -13.15 -11.21
C ALA A 54 -1.03 -12.39 -9.94
N TYR A 55 0.03 -11.57 -10.00
CA TYR A 55 0.40 -10.68 -8.89
C TYR A 55 -0.74 -9.74 -8.52
N ASN A 56 -1.28 -9.01 -9.51
CA ASN A 56 -2.36 -8.04 -9.28
C ASN A 56 -3.61 -8.70 -8.72
N GLN A 57 -3.98 -9.88 -9.22
CA GLN A 57 -5.12 -10.65 -8.67
C GLN A 57 -4.89 -11.06 -7.22
N ASN A 58 -3.67 -11.49 -6.87
CA ASN A 58 -3.33 -11.82 -5.49
C ASN A 58 -3.39 -10.57 -4.59
N ALA A 59 -2.77 -9.46 -5.00
CA ALA A 59 -2.80 -8.19 -4.25
C ALA A 59 -4.24 -7.68 -4.03
N GLN A 60 -5.08 -7.73 -5.06
CA GLN A 60 -6.50 -7.38 -4.97
C GLN A 60 -7.26 -8.26 -3.97
N ALA A 61 -7.00 -9.57 -3.98
CA ALA A 61 -7.65 -10.50 -3.06
C ALA A 61 -7.26 -10.22 -1.60
N GLU A 62 -5.97 -9.98 -1.34
CA GLU A 62 -5.50 -9.70 0.01
C GLU A 62 -6.03 -8.36 0.55
N ILE A 63 -6.03 -7.31 -0.27
CA ILE A 63 -6.55 -6.01 0.15
C ILE A 63 -8.05 -6.09 0.41
N LYS A 64 -8.80 -6.80 -0.44
CA LYS A 64 -10.23 -7.06 -0.20
C LYS A 64 -10.50 -7.77 1.12
N ASN A 65 -9.62 -8.66 1.55
CA ASN A 65 -9.71 -9.34 2.84
C ASN A 65 -9.35 -8.42 4.02
N ALA A 66 -8.40 -7.51 3.81
CA ALA A 66 -7.96 -6.55 4.83
C ALA A 66 -8.97 -5.41 5.08
N LEU A 67 -9.79 -5.05 4.08
CA LEU A 67 -10.77 -3.98 4.17
C LEU A 67 -11.83 -4.24 5.26
N ARG A 68 -12.04 -3.25 6.14
CA ARG A 68 -13.14 -3.31 7.11
C ARG A 68 -14.48 -3.03 6.43
N LYS A 69 -15.45 -3.93 6.66
CA LYS A 69 -16.79 -3.85 6.02
C LYS A 69 -17.72 -2.77 6.57
N LYS A 70 -17.50 -2.28 7.79
CA LYS A 70 -18.32 -1.24 8.41
C LYS A 70 -17.52 0.04 8.53
N MET A 71 -17.91 1.04 7.74
CA MET A 71 -17.34 2.38 7.75
C MET A 71 -18.32 3.35 8.41
N ALA A 72 -17.78 4.36 9.11
CA ALA A 72 -18.55 5.44 9.70
C ALA A 72 -18.37 6.76 8.93
N ALA A 73 -17.34 6.87 8.10
CA ALA A 73 -17.22 7.84 7.01
C ALA A 73 -16.50 7.19 5.81
N THR A 74 -16.86 7.61 4.61
CA THR A 74 -16.10 7.37 3.38
C THR A 74 -15.01 8.43 3.26
N VAL A 75 -13.76 8.02 3.17
CA VAL A 75 -12.63 8.93 2.94
C VAL A 75 -12.25 8.87 1.46
N GLU A 76 -12.20 10.03 0.82
CA GLU A 76 -11.80 10.19 -0.58
C GLU A 76 -10.48 10.97 -0.66
N PHE A 77 -9.56 10.48 -1.49
CA PHE A 77 -8.30 11.15 -1.78
C PHE A 77 -8.29 11.77 -3.17
N HIS A 78 -7.68 12.96 -3.27
CA HIS A 78 -7.48 13.72 -4.51
C HIS A 78 -6.00 13.63 -4.93
N PRO A 79 -5.55 12.51 -5.55
CA PRO A 79 -4.13 12.26 -5.84
C PRO A 79 -3.47 13.30 -6.76
N ALA A 80 -4.26 14.07 -7.50
CA ALA A 80 -3.76 15.20 -8.29
C ALA A 80 -3.00 16.23 -7.43
N ILE A 81 -3.40 16.42 -6.17
CA ILE A 81 -2.73 17.33 -5.23
C ILE A 81 -1.33 16.83 -4.88
N LEU A 82 -1.16 15.53 -4.61
CA LEU A 82 0.17 14.96 -4.37
C LEU A 82 1.04 15.02 -5.64
N LYS A 83 0.47 14.72 -6.81
CA LYS A 83 1.19 14.82 -8.09
C LYS A 83 1.70 16.24 -8.36
N GLN A 84 0.92 17.26 -8.01
CA GLN A 84 1.37 18.65 -8.10
C GLN A 84 2.54 18.92 -7.14
N TYR A 85 2.40 18.54 -5.87
CA TYR A 85 3.42 18.84 -4.85
C TYR A 85 4.72 18.04 -4.98
N LEU A 86 4.72 16.92 -5.70
CA LEU A 86 5.93 16.17 -6.02
C LEU A 86 6.95 16.98 -6.85
N TYR A 87 6.48 17.96 -7.61
CA TYR A 87 7.29 18.82 -8.47
C TYR A 87 7.19 20.29 -8.06
N ASP A 88 6.87 20.56 -6.79
CA ASP A 88 6.83 21.91 -6.25
C ASP A 88 8.24 22.53 -6.23
N GLU A 89 8.32 23.85 -6.41
CA GLU A 89 9.59 24.58 -6.35
C GLU A 89 10.13 24.68 -4.91
N ASP A 90 9.24 24.55 -3.90
CA ASP A 90 9.66 24.42 -2.51
C ASP A 90 10.04 22.96 -2.21
N ASP A 91 11.35 22.71 -2.12
CA ASP A 91 11.92 21.39 -1.80
C ASP A 91 11.30 20.77 -0.53
N MET A 92 10.91 21.59 0.45
CA MET A 92 10.25 21.10 1.67
C MET A 92 8.87 20.50 1.36
N ILE A 93 8.09 21.12 0.47
CA ILE A 93 6.78 20.61 0.05
C ILE A 93 6.96 19.31 -0.74
N ALA A 94 7.96 19.27 -1.63
CA ALA A 94 8.28 18.06 -2.39
C ALA A 94 8.68 16.90 -1.46
N ASP A 95 9.52 17.15 -0.46
CA ASP A 95 9.98 16.14 0.49
C ASP A 95 8.85 15.64 1.41
N ILE A 96 8.00 16.53 1.92
CA ILE A 96 6.78 16.14 2.68
C ILE A 96 5.89 15.21 1.84
N THR A 97 5.78 15.49 0.54
CA THR A 97 4.97 14.71 -0.39
C THR A 97 5.58 13.34 -0.65
N LYS A 98 6.90 13.26 -0.84
CA LYS A 98 7.62 11.97 -0.94
C LYS A 98 7.49 11.14 0.33
N ASP A 99 7.55 11.77 1.50
CA ASP A 99 7.37 11.11 2.80
C ASP A 99 5.95 10.55 2.94
N CYS A 100 4.93 11.32 2.52
CA CYS A 100 3.55 10.87 2.49
C CYS A 100 3.38 9.57 1.67
N LEU A 101 3.87 9.58 0.43
CA LEU A 101 3.82 8.41 -0.46
C LEU A 101 4.63 7.24 0.10
N THR A 102 5.78 7.51 0.70
CA THR A 102 6.62 6.49 1.36
C THR A 102 5.87 5.84 2.53
N ASN A 103 5.15 6.62 3.33
CA ASN A 103 4.36 6.11 4.45
C ASN A 103 3.17 5.27 3.95
N PHE A 104 2.49 5.71 2.89
CA PHE A 104 1.41 4.96 2.26
C PHE A 104 1.91 3.62 1.72
N ASN A 105 3.07 3.61 1.05
CA ASN A 105 3.69 2.40 0.56
C ASN A 105 4.05 1.43 1.69
N LYS A 106 4.68 1.93 2.75
CA LYS A 106 4.99 1.13 3.95
C LYS A 106 3.73 0.57 4.59
N TYR A 107 2.63 1.33 4.62
CA TYR A 107 1.37 0.91 5.20
C TYR A 107 0.68 -0.17 4.36
N GLY A 108 0.61 0.03 3.04
CA GLY A 108 0.06 -0.96 2.11
C GLY A 108 0.82 -2.29 2.19
N GLN A 109 2.16 -2.24 2.20
CA GLN A 109 3.01 -3.45 2.28
C GLN A 109 2.77 -4.24 3.56
N ILE A 110 2.68 -3.56 4.72
CA ILE A 110 2.43 -4.25 5.99
C ILE A 110 1.01 -4.81 6.06
N VAL A 111 0.00 -4.09 5.55
CA VAL A 111 -1.40 -4.52 5.61
C VAL A 111 -1.65 -5.69 4.67
N MET A 112 -1.08 -5.68 3.47
CA MET A 112 -1.32 -6.70 2.45
C MET A 112 -0.95 -8.12 2.89
N ARG A 113 0.04 -8.29 3.77
CA ARG A 113 0.45 -9.60 4.30
C ARG A 113 0.14 -9.79 5.78
N PHE A 114 -0.61 -8.86 6.40
CA PHE A 114 -0.81 -8.84 7.85
C PHE A 114 -1.52 -10.09 8.37
N ASP A 115 -2.65 -10.44 7.75
CA ASP A 115 -3.47 -11.56 8.19
C ASP A 115 -2.86 -12.92 7.83
N ASP A 116 -2.16 -13.00 6.70
CA ASP A 116 -1.37 -14.18 6.32
C ASP A 116 -0.28 -14.46 7.36
N LYS A 117 0.49 -13.44 7.76
CA LYS A 117 1.51 -13.58 8.81
C LYS A 117 0.91 -14.04 10.12
N LYS A 118 -0.18 -13.41 10.53
CA LYS A 118 -0.92 -13.79 11.73
C LYS A 118 -1.36 -15.26 11.68
N ALA A 119 -1.89 -15.71 10.54
CA ALA A 119 -2.36 -17.09 10.37
C ALA A 119 -1.20 -18.09 10.38
N ALA A 120 -0.11 -17.82 9.64
CA ALA A 120 1.07 -18.69 9.59
C ALA A 120 1.73 -18.81 10.97
N TRP A 121 1.99 -17.69 11.65
CA TRP A 121 2.61 -17.69 12.96
C TRP A 121 1.80 -18.42 14.02
N LYS A 122 0.47 -18.34 13.95
CA LYS A 122 -0.41 -19.09 14.87
C LYS A 122 -0.23 -20.60 14.75
N ASN A 123 0.15 -21.10 13.56
CA ASN A 123 0.36 -22.52 13.30
C ASN A 123 1.81 -22.96 13.54
N GLU A 124 2.79 -22.05 13.34
CA GLU A 124 4.21 -22.39 13.32
C GLU A 124 4.95 -22.05 14.62
N LYS A 125 4.47 -21.07 15.38
CA LYS A 125 5.17 -20.53 16.56
C LYS A 125 4.55 -21.02 17.86
N SER A 126 5.37 -21.04 18.91
CA SER A 126 4.86 -21.24 20.27
C SER A 126 3.91 -20.11 20.69
N GLY A 127 3.06 -20.34 21.69
CA GLY A 127 2.10 -19.33 22.13
C GLY A 127 2.75 -18.03 22.64
N GLU A 128 3.92 -18.11 23.27
CA GLU A 128 4.68 -16.94 23.73
C GLU A 128 5.32 -16.19 22.56
N GLU A 129 6.03 -16.92 21.71
CA GLU A 129 6.69 -16.36 20.52
C GLU A 129 5.67 -15.70 19.59
N TYR A 130 4.52 -16.34 19.33
CA TYR A 130 3.42 -15.77 18.55
C TYR A 130 2.97 -14.42 19.12
N ARG A 131 2.73 -14.33 20.44
CA ARG A 131 2.28 -13.09 21.08
C ARG A 131 3.30 -11.98 20.90
N GLN A 132 4.59 -12.28 21.05
CA GLN A 132 5.65 -11.32 20.88
C GLN A 132 5.72 -10.80 19.43
N VAL A 133 5.88 -11.70 18.45
CA VAL A 133 6.06 -11.28 17.05
C VAL A 133 4.81 -10.60 16.48
N PHE A 134 3.61 -11.02 16.91
CA PHE A 134 2.37 -10.37 16.51
C PHE A 134 2.25 -8.96 17.11
N HIS A 135 2.61 -8.79 18.38
CA HIS A 135 2.60 -7.48 19.01
C HIS A 135 3.58 -6.52 18.32
N GLU A 136 4.80 -6.96 18.02
CA GLU A 136 5.79 -6.15 17.29
C GLU A 136 5.29 -5.73 15.90
N LEU A 137 4.63 -6.65 15.17
CA LEU A 137 4.02 -6.35 13.86
C LEU A 137 2.86 -5.36 13.99
N ASP A 138 1.95 -5.55 14.95
CA ASP A 138 0.79 -4.69 15.16
C ASP A 138 1.21 -3.27 15.57
N GLU A 139 2.21 -3.16 16.45
CA GLU A 139 2.81 -1.89 16.85
C GLU A 139 3.49 -1.17 15.67
N LYS A 140 4.23 -1.91 14.84
CA LYS A 140 4.81 -1.36 13.60
C LYS A 140 3.72 -0.83 12.67
N ARG A 141 2.66 -1.61 12.43
CA ARG A 141 1.50 -1.20 11.62
C ARG A 141 0.84 0.05 12.19
N HIS A 142 0.67 0.10 13.51
CA HIS A 142 0.06 1.23 14.20
C HIS A 142 0.87 2.52 14.04
N ARG A 143 2.20 2.45 14.22
CA ARG A 143 3.10 3.61 14.03
C ARG A 143 3.05 4.14 12.60
N ILE A 144 3.23 3.27 11.60
CA ILE A 144 3.20 3.68 10.19
C ILE A 144 1.84 4.29 9.82
N HIS A 145 0.74 3.76 10.37
CA HIS A 145 -0.58 4.35 10.16
C HIS A 145 -0.71 5.75 10.77
N ASN A 146 -0.11 5.99 11.95
CA ASN A 146 -0.05 7.35 12.52
C ASN A 146 0.72 8.29 11.59
N ASP A 147 1.86 7.84 11.07
CA ASP A 147 2.67 8.63 10.13
C ASP A 147 1.85 8.98 8.88
N CYS A 148 1.04 8.04 8.35
CA CYS A 148 0.13 8.31 7.24
C CYS A 148 -0.90 9.38 7.58
N ILE A 149 -1.56 9.28 8.75
CA ILE A 149 -2.56 10.25 9.20
C ILE A 149 -1.94 11.64 9.36
N ASP A 150 -0.73 11.71 9.92
CA ASP A 150 0.00 12.95 10.10
C ASP A 150 0.41 13.56 8.75
N SER A 151 0.90 12.76 7.81
CA SER A 151 1.17 13.20 6.43
C SER A 151 -0.10 13.75 5.76
N ILE A 152 -1.23 13.04 5.84
CA ILE A 152 -2.51 13.52 5.28
C ILE A 152 -2.90 14.86 5.91
N ALA A 153 -2.78 15.01 7.23
CA ALA A 153 -3.11 16.25 7.93
C ALA A 153 -2.21 17.43 7.50
N VAL A 154 -0.94 17.17 7.20
CA VAL A 154 -0.02 18.19 6.65
C VAL A 154 -0.43 18.57 5.23
N ILE A 155 -0.65 17.60 4.34
CA ILE A 155 -1.04 17.85 2.94
C ILE A 155 -2.41 18.55 2.86
N ASN A 156 -3.38 18.19 3.70
CA ASN A 156 -4.66 18.90 3.79
C ASN A 156 -4.49 20.37 4.17
N ARG A 157 -3.62 20.65 5.16
CA ARG A 157 -3.29 22.03 5.52
C ARG A 157 -2.64 22.78 4.37
N LEU A 158 -1.68 22.17 3.67
CA LEU A 158 -1.01 22.76 2.51
C LEU A 158 -2.01 23.07 1.37
N SER A 159 -2.84 22.10 1.00
CA SER A 159 -3.83 22.25 -0.08
C SER A 159 -4.94 23.26 0.21
N SER A 160 -5.27 23.48 1.49
CA SER A 160 -6.19 24.54 1.88
C SER A 160 -5.57 25.96 1.90
N ARG A 161 -4.23 26.10 1.79
CA ARG A 161 -3.57 27.41 1.77
C ARG A 161 -4.02 28.17 0.51
N GLY A 162 -4.51 29.39 0.70
CA GLY A 162 -5.05 30.21 -0.39
C GLY A 162 -6.56 30.08 -0.62
N GLY A 163 -7.28 29.34 0.24
CA GLY A 163 -8.74 29.28 0.20
C GLY A 163 -9.31 28.28 -0.81
N SER A 164 -8.50 27.33 -1.29
CA SER A 164 -9.01 26.18 -2.07
C SER A 164 -10.07 25.45 -1.25
N ALA A 165 -11.21 25.18 -1.88
CA ALA A 165 -12.28 24.37 -1.28
C ALA A 165 -11.91 22.87 -1.24
N THR A 166 -10.94 22.44 -2.06
CA THR A 166 -10.57 21.03 -2.18
C THR A 166 -9.25 20.76 -1.45
N THR A 167 -9.32 19.91 -0.41
CA THR A 167 -8.16 19.36 0.28
C THR A 167 -7.78 18.00 -0.27
N TYR A 168 -6.56 17.53 0.00
CA TYR A 168 -6.11 16.21 -0.45
C TYR A 168 -7.05 15.07 -0.02
N ALA A 169 -7.37 14.96 1.26
CA ALA A 169 -8.34 14.01 1.79
C ALA A 169 -9.62 14.74 2.19
N THR A 170 -10.77 14.17 1.83
CA THR A 170 -12.11 14.60 2.23
C THR A 170 -12.91 13.41 2.74
N TRP A 171 -14.01 13.67 3.46
CA TRP A 171 -14.86 12.61 3.97
C TRP A 171 -16.31 13.05 4.09
N ASP A 172 -17.23 12.09 3.97
CA ASP A 172 -18.69 12.30 3.94
C ASP A 172 -19.33 12.46 5.34
N ASN A 173 -18.63 13.11 6.27
CA ASN A 173 -19.14 13.41 7.61
C ASN A 173 -18.83 14.87 8.02
N PRO A 174 -19.79 15.79 7.90
CA PRO A 174 -19.56 17.22 8.16
C PRO A 174 -19.33 17.55 9.63
N SER A 175 -19.63 16.63 10.56
CA SER A 175 -19.36 16.83 12.00
C SER A 175 -17.88 16.62 12.34
N ILE A 176 -17.12 15.99 11.45
CA ILE A 176 -15.69 15.76 11.59
C ILE A 176 -14.97 16.83 10.78
N THR A 177 -14.21 17.69 11.45
CA THR A 177 -13.51 18.83 10.82
C THR A 177 -12.00 18.59 10.66
N ASP A 178 -11.51 17.45 11.10
CA ASP A 178 -10.08 17.11 11.13
C ASP A 178 -9.95 15.61 10.84
N ILE A 179 -9.06 15.25 9.91
CA ILE A 179 -8.77 13.86 9.54
C ILE A 179 -8.37 13.03 10.77
N LYS A 180 -7.71 13.64 11.77
CA LYS A 180 -7.32 12.95 13.03
C LYS A 180 -8.51 12.48 13.86
N LYS A 181 -9.72 12.99 13.59
CA LYS A 181 -10.96 12.59 14.24
C LYS A 181 -11.78 11.60 13.39
N VAL A 182 -11.39 11.35 12.14
CA VAL A 182 -11.99 10.29 11.32
C VAL A 182 -11.60 8.95 11.91
N PRO A 183 -12.52 7.95 11.96
CA PRO A 183 -12.19 6.62 12.43
C PRO A 183 -10.99 6.05 11.67
N ARG A 184 -9.98 5.59 12.42
CA ARG A 184 -8.72 5.09 11.86
C ARG A 184 -8.94 3.99 10.81
N SER A 185 -9.92 3.10 11.03
CA SER A 185 -10.24 2.06 10.06
C SER A 185 -10.65 2.61 8.70
N ASP A 186 -11.34 3.74 8.68
CA ASP A 186 -11.91 4.31 7.46
C ASP A 186 -10.79 4.99 6.66
N ILE A 187 -9.87 5.67 7.34
CA ILE A 187 -8.62 6.19 6.75
C ILE A 187 -7.76 5.03 6.22
N GLY A 188 -7.59 3.98 7.02
CA GLY A 188 -6.80 2.81 6.64
C GLY A 188 -7.35 2.12 5.38
N ASN A 189 -8.68 1.95 5.29
CA ASN A 189 -9.35 1.44 4.09
C ASN A 189 -9.04 2.31 2.86
N ALA A 190 -9.20 3.63 2.96
CA ALA A 190 -8.94 4.52 1.84
C ALA A 190 -7.48 4.50 1.39
N ILE A 191 -6.51 4.40 2.33
CA ILE A 191 -5.08 4.30 1.98
C ILE A 191 -4.81 3.03 1.17
N ILE A 192 -5.35 1.88 1.61
CA ILE A 192 -5.09 0.61 0.92
C ILE A 192 -5.83 0.51 -0.42
N GLU A 193 -6.98 1.15 -0.57
CA GLU A 193 -7.70 1.26 -1.84
C GLU A 193 -6.93 2.11 -2.84
N GLN A 194 -6.53 3.34 -2.47
CA GLN A 194 -5.70 4.18 -3.35
C GLN A 194 -4.40 3.47 -3.72
N TYR A 195 -3.76 2.82 -2.75
CA TYR A 195 -2.53 2.08 -2.95
C TYR A 195 -2.67 0.96 -3.98
N LEU A 196 -3.76 0.18 -3.92
CA LEU A 196 -4.01 -0.90 -4.87
C LEU A 196 -4.22 -0.37 -6.29
N ASP A 197 -5.00 0.70 -6.41
CA ASP A 197 -5.29 1.31 -7.71
C ASP A 197 -4.00 1.84 -8.36
N GLU A 198 -3.15 2.53 -7.59
CA GLU A 198 -1.86 3.03 -8.08
C GLU A 198 -0.91 1.90 -8.48
N LEU A 199 -0.82 0.84 -7.67
CA LEU A 199 0.00 -0.34 -7.96
C LEU A 199 -0.41 -0.99 -9.29
N VAL A 200 -1.70 -1.33 -9.43
CA VAL A 200 -2.21 -2.01 -10.63
C VAL A 200 -2.02 -1.15 -11.88
N GLN A 201 -2.31 0.15 -11.79
CA GLN A 201 -2.13 1.08 -12.92
C GLN A 201 -0.65 1.18 -13.33
N ASN A 202 0.25 1.25 -12.36
CA ASN A 202 1.68 1.31 -12.61
C ASN A 202 2.21 0.04 -13.26
N ASP A 203 1.82 -1.12 -12.75
CA ASP A 203 2.27 -2.42 -13.28
C ASP A 203 1.84 -2.61 -14.73
N GLN A 204 0.58 -2.27 -15.05
CA GLN A 204 0.06 -2.34 -16.42
C GLN A 204 0.75 -1.34 -17.35
N ARG A 205 1.05 -0.13 -16.86
CA ARG A 205 1.79 0.88 -17.63
C ARG A 205 3.20 0.40 -17.95
N ILE A 206 3.93 -0.14 -16.98
CA ILE A 206 5.30 -0.64 -17.18
C ILE A 206 5.30 -1.88 -18.07
N LEU A 207 4.37 -2.82 -17.87
CA LEU A 207 4.24 -3.99 -18.74
C LEU A 207 4.08 -3.60 -20.21
N LYS A 208 3.19 -2.63 -20.49
CA LYS A 208 2.98 -2.13 -21.84
C LYS A 208 4.26 -1.57 -22.47
N GLN A 209 5.08 -0.85 -21.71
CA GLN A 209 6.34 -0.27 -22.20
C GLN A 209 7.42 -1.31 -22.54
N ILE A 210 7.32 -2.54 -22.03
CA ILE A 210 8.33 -3.60 -22.19
C ILE A 210 7.91 -4.62 -23.24
N VAL A 211 6.60 -4.78 -23.44
CA VAL A 211 6.02 -5.74 -24.40
C VAL A 211 5.80 -5.10 -25.78
N ASP A 212 5.55 -3.79 -25.85
CA ASP A 212 5.49 -3.00 -27.09
C ASP A 212 6.90 -2.66 -27.62
#